data_AF-A0A5J4VMZ8-F1
#
_entry.id   AF-A0A5J4VMZ8-F1
#
_cell.length_a   1.000
_cell.length_b   1.000
_cell.length_c   1.000
_cell.angle_alpha   90.00
_cell.angle_beta   90.00
_cell.angle_gamma   90.00
#
_symmetry.space_group_name_H-M   'P 1'
#
loop_
_entity.id
_entity.type
_entity.pdbx_description
1 polymer ?
#
loop_
_entity_poly.entity_id
_entity_poly.type
_entity_poly.pdbx_seq_one_letter_code
_entity_poly.pdbx_strand_id
1 'polypeptide(L)'
;MSRGINVTPVKKREVITKFKKFGKMSDAQRLSGIPYASVRRIIRNYKLGIRSKRSGGQKRMTKRYTCSFKRCAKKARRIGISSIALLSPKKVSRWE
;
A
#
# COMPACT_ATOMS: atom_id res chain seq x y z
N MET A 1 21.56 12.92 -0.47
CA MET A 1 21.33 13.45 -1.84
C MET A 1 19.86 13.78 -2.04
N SER A 2 19.47 15.06 -1.98
CA SER A 2 18.11 15.49 -2.34
C SER A 2 17.92 15.30 -3.83
N ARG A 3 17.18 14.26 -4.25
CA ARG A 3 16.73 14.11 -5.64
C ARG A 3 15.79 15.28 -5.95
N GLY A 4 16.33 16.36 -6.51
CA GLY A 4 15.58 17.55 -6.89
C GLY A 4 14.37 17.16 -7.74
N ILE A 5 13.25 17.83 -7.52
CA ILE A 5 12.09 17.66 -8.38
C ILE A 5 12.46 18.32 -9.72
N ASN A 6 12.83 17.50 -10.71
CA ASN A 6 13.16 17.95 -12.07
C ASN A 6 11.87 18.31 -12.82
N VAL A 7 11.16 19.32 -12.31
CA VAL A 7 9.94 19.88 -12.87
C VAL A 7 10.18 21.38 -13.01
N THR A 8 9.88 21.90 -14.20
CA THR A 8 10.02 23.31 -14.50
C THR A 8 9.20 24.17 -13.52
N PRO A 9 9.64 25.38 -13.20
CA PRO A 9 8.92 26.27 -12.28
C PRO A 9 7.48 26.56 -12.76
N VAL A 10 7.25 26.60 -14.07
CA VAL A 10 5.91 26.76 -14.67
C VAL A 10 5.00 25.59 -14.28
N LYS A 11 5.46 24.35 -14.48
CA LYS A 11 4.68 23.16 -14.10
C LYS A 11 4.47 23.05 -12.58
N LYS A 12 5.43 23.52 -11.76
CA LYS A 12 5.23 23.60 -10.30
C LYS A 12 4.08 24.54 -9.94
N ARG A 13 4.00 25.72 -10.55
CA ARG A 13 2.90 26.67 -10.34
C ARG A 13 1.56 26.07 -10.76
N GLU A 14 1.54 25.38 -11.90
CA GLU A 14 0.34 24.72 -12.43
C GLU A 14 -0.20 23.62 -11.49
N VAL A 15 0.70 22.81 -10.90
CA VAL A 15 0.31 21.81 -9.88
C VAL A 15 -0.30 22.49 -8.65
N ILE A 16 0.29 23.61 -8.22
CA ILE A 16 -0.17 24.35 -7.04
C ILE A 16 -1.55 24.95 -7.28
N THR A 17 -1.78 25.58 -8.44
CA THR A 17 -3.09 26.18 -8.78
C THR A 17 -4.18 25.11 -8.89
N LYS A 18 -3.88 23.99 -9.56
CA LYS A 18 -4.78 22.84 -9.64
C LYS A 18 -5.07 22.26 -8.25
N PHE A 19 -4.06 22.10 -7.40
CA PHE A 19 -4.26 21.61 -6.04
C PHE A 19 -5.09 22.55 -5.17
N LYS A 20 -4.89 23.87 -5.26
CA LYS A 20 -5.72 24.85 -4.55
C LYS A 20 -7.19 24.82 -5.01
N LYS A 21 -7.44 24.64 -6.31
CA LYS A 21 -8.79 24.60 -6.88
C LYS A 21 -9.58 23.35 -6.47
N PHE A 22 -8.96 22.17 -6.55
CA PHE A 22 -9.65 20.89 -6.34
C PHE A 22 -9.45 20.28 -4.94
N GLY A 23 -8.41 20.70 -4.21
CA GLY A 23 -8.10 20.20 -2.86
C GLY A 23 -7.66 18.73 -2.80
N LYS A 24 -7.51 18.04 -3.93
CA LYS A 24 -7.15 16.62 -4.01
C LYS A 24 -5.87 16.41 -4.82
N MET A 25 -4.98 15.57 -4.29
CA MET A 25 -3.71 15.22 -4.96
C MET A 25 -3.90 14.40 -6.23
N SER A 26 -4.93 13.53 -6.28
CA SER A 26 -5.27 12.73 -7.46
C SER A 26 -5.61 13.62 -8.66
N ASP A 27 -6.33 14.71 -8.40
CA ASP A 27 -6.84 15.59 -9.45
C ASP A 27 -5.71 16.49 -9.94
N ALA A 28 -4.86 16.99 -9.02
CA ALA A 28 -3.63 17.69 -9.37
C ALA A 28 -2.69 16.81 -10.22
N GLN A 29 -2.56 15.51 -9.92
CA GLN A 29 -1.79 14.57 -10.74
C GLN A 29 -2.39 14.39 -12.13
N ARG A 30 -3.68 14.04 -12.22
CA ARG A 30 -4.37 13.79 -13.50
C ARG A 30 -4.30 14.99 -14.42
N LEU A 31 -4.53 16.18 -13.88
CA LEU A 31 -4.62 17.40 -14.68
C LEU A 31 -3.23 17.95 -15.07
N SER A 32 -2.19 17.76 -14.25
CA SER A 32 -0.84 18.28 -14.57
C SER A 32 0.02 17.32 -15.39
N GLY A 33 -0.38 16.04 -15.49
CA GLY A 33 0.42 15.01 -16.15
C GLY A 33 1.72 14.67 -15.41
N ILE A 34 1.85 15.08 -14.13
CA ILE A 34 3.04 14.86 -13.31
C ILE A 34 2.83 13.64 -12.41
N PRO A 35 3.85 12.80 -12.18
CA PRO A 35 3.76 11.68 -11.25
C PRO A 35 3.30 12.10 -9.85
N TYR A 36 2.46 11.27 -9.24
CA TYR A 36 1.88 11.53 -7.91
C TYR A 36 2.94 11.84 -6.84
N ALA A 37 4.06 11.11 -6.86
CA ALA A 37 5.17 11.32 -5.92
C ALA A 37 5.77 12.73 -6.02
N SER A 38 5.91 13.25 -7.24
CA SER A 38 6.41 14.60 -7.51
C SER A 38 5.40 15.66 -7.11
N VAL A 39 4.12 15.48 -7.44
CA VAL A 39 3.01 16.36 -7.00
C VAL A 39 2.97 16.44 -5.47
N ARG A 40 3.07 15.29 -4.79
CA ARG A 40 3.11 15.23 -3.32
C ARG A 40 4.30 15.97 -2.73
N ARG A 41 5.47 15.88 -3.36
CA ARG A 41 6.68 16.58 -2.90
C ARG A 41 6.58 18.09 -3.14
N ILE A 42 6.04 18.53 -4.28
CA ILE A 42 5.77 19.95 -4.57
C ILE A 42 4.83 20.50 -3.48
N ILE A 43 3.67 19.90 -3.28
CA ILE A 43 2.67 20.39 -2.32
C ILE A 43 3.24 20.46 -0.89
N ARG A 44 4.04 19.47 -0.47
CA ARG A 44 4.74 19.48 0.83
C ARG A 44 5.78 20.58 0.94
N ASN A 45 6.61 20.78 -0.08
CA ASN A 45 7.66 21.79 -0.06
C ASN A 45 7.07 23.21 0.04
N TYR A 46 5.94 23.44 -0.62
CA TYR A 46 5.21 24.72 -0.56
C TYR A 46 4.30 24.86 0.67
N LYS A 47 4.40 23.94 1.64
CA LYS A 47 3.59 23.91 2.87
C LYS A 47 2.08 24.08 2.62
N LEU A 48 1.60 23.66 1.44
CA LEU A 48 0.20 23.72 1.09
C LEU A 48 -0.49 22.63 1.91
N GLY A 49 -1.25 23.06 2.93
CA GLY A 49 -1.91 22.18 3.88
C GLY A 49 -2.62 21.05 3.16
N ILE A 50 -2.05 19.85 3.24
CA ILE A 50 -2.76 18.66 2.79
C ILE A 50 -3.85 18.49 3.83
N ARG A 51 -5.10 18.74 3.46
CA ARG A 51 -6.25 18.39 4.29
C ARG A 51 -6.05 16.92 4.66
N SER A 52 -5.58 16.69 5.89
CA SER A 52 -5.53 15.37 6.48
C SER A 52 -6.92 14.79 6.27
N LYS A 53 -7.01 13.64 5.59
CA LYS A 53 -8.29 12.94 5.58
C LYS A 53 -8.62 12.72 7.06
N ARG A 54 -9.72 13.32 7.55
CA ARG A 54 -10.23 13.11 8.91
C ARG A 54 -10.38 11.61 9.24
N SER A 55 -10.40 10.74 8.21
CA SER A 55 -10.47 9.28 8.28
C SER A 55 -9.19 8.57 7.81
N GLY A 56 -8.02 9.19 7.88
CA GLY A 56 -6.73 8.58 7.55
C GLY A 56 -6.18 7.61 8.59
N GLY A 57 -7.04 6.92 9.33
CA GLY A 57 -6.63 5.86 10.25
C GLY A 57 -6.32 4.59 9.47
N GLN A 58 -5.23 3.90 9.82
CA GLN A 58 -5.04 2.50 9.45
C GLN A 58 -6.37 1.75 9.58
N LYS A 59 -6.73 0.91 8.59
CA LYS A 59 -7.93 0.07 8.66
C LYS A 59 -7.91 -0.64 10.01
N ARG A 60 -8.79 -0.25 10.95
CA ARG A 60 -8.92 -0.93 12.23
C ARG A 60 -9.37 -2.34 11.91
N MET A 61 -8.45 -3.29 12.09
CA MET A 61 -8.72 -4.70 11.93
C MET A 61 -9.81 -5.08 12.92
N THR A 62 -10.98 -5.47 12.41
CA THR A 62 -12.09 -5.84 13.29
C THR A 62 -11.80 -7.19 13.95
N LYS A 63 -12.37 -7.43 15.13
CA LYS A 63 -12.28 -8.72 15.83
C LYS A 63 -12.74 -9.88 14.94
N ARG A 64 -13.76 -9.65 14.08
CA ARG A 64 -14.24 -10.63 13.12
C ARG A 64 -13.18 -10.99 12.07
N TYR A 65 -12.49 -10.00 11.51
CA TYR A 65 -11.47 -10.23 10.49
C TYR A 65 -10.26 -11.00 11.05
N THR A 66 -9.80 -10.63 12.24
CA THR A 66 -8.69 -11.33 12.92
C THR A 66 -9.06 -12.77 13.30
N CYS A 67 -10.28 -13.03 13.77
CA CYS A 67 -10.75 -14.38 14.03
C CYS A 67 -10.88 -15.24 12.76
N SER A 68 -11.30 -14.65 11.64
CA SER A 68 -11.36 -15.34 10.34
C SER A 68 -9.96 -15.73 9.86
N PHE A 69 -9.02 -14.79 9.91
CA PHE A 69 -7.63 -15.03 9.51
C PHE A 69 -6.97 -16.16 10.33
N LYS A 70 -7.15 -16.15 11.66
CA LYS A 70 -6.65 -17.23 12.53
C LYS A 70 -7.24 -18.61 12.17
N ARG A 71 -8.54 -18.66 11.83
CA ARG A 71 -9.19 -19.91 11.39
C ARG A 71 -8.62 -20.40 10.06
N CYS A 72 -8.45 -19.52 9.08
CA CYS A 72 -7.85 -19.86 7.79
C CYS A 72 -6.40 -20.35 7.96
N ALA A 73 -5.59 -19.67 8.77
CA ALA A 73 -4.22 -20.09 9.07
C ALA A 73 -4.17 -21.47 9.74
N LYS A 74 -5.07 -21.76 10.69
CA LYS A 74 -5.18 -23.09 11.32
C LYS A 74 -5.60 -24.17 10.31
N LYS A 75 -6.52 -23.86 9.40
CA LYS A 75 -6.94 -24.78 8.32
C LYS A 75 -5.79 -25.04 7.35
N ALA A 76 -5.09 -24.00 6.91
CA ALA A 76 -3.93 -24.12 6.03
C ALA A 76 -2.81 -24.95 6.67
N ARG A 77 -2.53 -24.75 7.97
CA ARG A 77 -1.56 -25.57 8.72
C ARG A 77 -1.95 -27.04 8.76
N ARG A 78 -3.23 -27.34 9.00
CA ARG A 78 -3.74 -28.73 8.98
C ARG A 78 -3.55 -29.35 7.61
N ILE A 79 -3.95 -28.66 6.54
CA ILE A 79 -3.77 -29.13 5.15
C ILE A 79 -2.29 -29.36 4.85
N GLY A 80 -1.41 -28.42 5.23
CA GLY A 80 0.04 -28.56 5.07
C GLY A 80 0.60 -29.80 5.78
N ILE A 81 0.19 -30.03 7.03
CA ILE A 81 0.58 -31.24 7.79
C ILE A 81 0.04 -32.50 7.12
N SER A 82 -1.22 -32.50 6.66
CA SER A 82 -1.82 -33.63 5.92
C SER A 82 -1.05 -33.93 4.63
N SER A 83 -0.68 -32.89 3.88
CA SER A 83 0.12 -33.06 2.66
C SER A 83 1.54 -33.58 2.95
N ILE A 84 2.16 -33.17 4.06
CA ILE A 84 3.48 -33.67 4.48
C ILE A 84 3.39 -35.12 4.97
N ALA A 85 2.30 -35.50 5.65
CA ALA A 85 2.06 -36.87 6.09
C ALA A 85 1.80 -37.83 4.92
N LEU A 86 1.15 -37.36 3.85
CA LEU A 86 0.96 -38.13 2.60
C LEU A 86 2.24 -38.25 1.77
N LEU A 87 3.16 -37.30 1.89
CA LEU A 87 4.45 -37.29 1.19
C LEU A 87 5.58 -37.94 1.99
N SER A 88 5.36 -38.28 3.25
CA SER A 88 6.33 -39.05 4.05
C SER A 88 6.35 -40.48 3.51
N PRO A 89 7.41 -40.91 2.79
CA PRO A 89 7.50 -42.28 2.35
C PRO A 89 7.65 -43.12 3.61
N LYS A 90 6.74 -44.06 3.86
CA LYS A 90 7.03 -45.22 4.71
C LYS A 90 8.18 -45.97 4.03
N LYS A 91 9.43 -45.55 4.25
CA LYS A 91 10.62 -46.38 4.06
C LYS A 91 10.93 -47.01 5.41
N VAL A 92 10.22 -48.09 5.70
CA VAL A 92 10.80 -49.17 6.48
C VAL A 92 10.72 -50.40 5.57
N SER A 93 11.70 -50.50 4.68
CA SER A 93 12.03 -51.76 4.02
C SER A 93 12.48 -52.71 5.12
N ARG A 94 11.58 -53.62 5.51
CA ARG A 94 11.90 -54.80 6.27
C ARG A 94 12.75 -55.68 5.34
N TRP A 95 14.05 -55.71 5.59
CA TRP A 95 14.93 -56.71 4.99
C TRP A 95 14.74 -57.99 5.80
N GLU A 96 14.06 -58.97 5.20
CA GLU A 96 14.15 -60.40 5.52
C GLU A 96 14.64 -61.10 4.25
#